data_AF-A0A9N8VYK3-F1
#
_entry.id   AF-A0A9N8VYK3-F1
#
_cell.length_a   1.000
_cell.length_b   1.000
_cell.length_c   1.000
_cell.angle_alpha   90.00
_cell.angle_beta   90.00
_cell.angle_gamma   90.00
#
_symmetry.space_group_name_H-M   'P 1'
#
loop_
_entity.id
_entity.type
_entity.pdbx_description
1 polymer ?
#
loop_
_entity_poly.entity_id
_entity_poly.type
_entity_poly.pdbx_seq_one_letter_code
_entity_poly.pdbx_strand_id
1 'polypeptide(L)'
;MDVLIPNNYVKITGGKDLEITTGIPCRITNEGRYLDTKGENHGSYVTLFIVESTNFGEYRIFNNGYYLDTFGGKNESECCMSYENHRNSHTYYSRQLWSFLNQNETESKQVQIKSLSNKCYLDSWGGNGKYSNVRLCSYCNKPSEKNYPRQLWEIEIADYKLKAEIEDFKYDKKINNLKSYATKVSSTIFTSRNQSHSGPCKVEINLSEKAHNITSWSFNKSKEITFLDELDVDIKAEYAGVKGNLPEIIKWDNKITSSETIKKIQLDETNVSGKYSMEIQNKEEVEVKIIWHKINLDVQFTATAKIKGFSDRLRKNGSVAKMEQTDANATLCFLKNSGFEGTIIGTEGKNVLVEITGNVNIQGAVKYEIEKSNVLLSI
;
A
#
# COMPACT_ATOMS: atom_id res chain seq x y z
N MET A 1 -16.58 -19.07 -20.09
CA MET A 1 -16.01 -18.70 -18.77
C MET A 1 -17.17 -18.47 -17.83
N ASP A 2 -17.17 -19.14 -16.68
CA ASP A 2 -18.25 -18.99 -15.69
C ASP A 2 -18.19 -17.62 -14.99
N VAL A 3 -19.36 -17.02 -14.80
CA VAL A 3 -19.52 -15.65 -14.27
C VAL A 3 -19.16 -15.59 -12.79
N LEU A 4 -18.29 -14.63 -12.43
CA LEU A 4 -17.91 -14.33 -11.04
C LEU A 4 -19.07 -13.71 -10.28
N ILE A 5 -19.13 -13.95 -8.97
CA ILE A 5 -20.03 -13.22 -8.07
C ILE A 5 -19.52 -11.77 -7.97
N PRO A 6 -20.40 -10.76 -8.13
CA PRO A 6 -20.04 -9.36 -7.98
C PRO A 6 -19.62 -9.07 -6.53
N ASN A 7 -18.69 -8.14 -6.34
CA ASN A 7 -18.23 -7.73 -5.00
C ASN A 7 -19.09 -6.57 -4.46
N ASN A 8 -20.33 -6.86 -4.07
CA ASN A 8 -21.22 -5.90 -3.42
C ASN A 8 -20.92 -5.83 -1.92
N TYR A 9 -21.04 -4.65 -1.31
CA TYR A 9 -20.96 -4.53 0.15
C TYR A 9 -22.06 -5.35 0.84
N VAL A 10 -21.69 -6.06 1.90
CA VAL A 10 -22.64 -6.83 2.69
C VAL A 10 -23.42 -5.88 3.60
N LYS A 11 -24.74 -5.88 3.45
CA LYS A 11 -25.67 -4.97 4.13
C LYS A 11 -25.99 -5.47 5.53
N ILE A 12 -26.11 -4.52 6.45
CA ILE A 12 -26.55 -4.76 7.81
C ILE A 12 -27.89 -4.06 8.02
N THR A 13 -28.84 -4.74 8.66
CA THR A 13 -30.05 -4.06 9.16
C THR A 13 -29.74 -3.37 10.47
N GLY A 14 -30.04 -2.06 10.55
CA GLY A 14 -29.89 -1.28 11.79
C GLY A 14 -28.53 -0.59 11.96
N GLY A 15 -27.69 -0.51 10.92
CA GLY A 15 -26.39 0.15 11.01
C GLY A 15 -25.73 0.42 9.66
N LYS A 16 -24.43 0.77 9.70
CA LYS A 16 -23.58 0.87 8.50
C LYS A 16 -23.34 -0.53 7.90
N ASP A 17 -23.12 -0.60 6.60
CA ASP A 17 -22.74 -1.85 5.93
C ASP A 17 -21.45 -2.44 6.51
N LEU A 18 -21.31 -3.76 6.42
CA LEU A 18 -20.06 -4.41 6.79
C LEU A 18 -18.97 -3.99 5.81
N GLU A 19 -17.75 -3.81 6.32
CA GLU A 19 -16.57 -3.51 5.50
C GLU A 19 -16.03 -4.77 4.79
N ILE A 20 -16.92 -5.59 4.26
CA ILE A 20 -16.64 -6.79 3.48
C ILE A 20 -17.52 -6.80 2.22
N THR A 21 -17.16 -7.62 1.24
CA THR A 21 -17.95 -7.78 0.01
C THR A 21 -18.31 -9.23 -0.28
N THR A 22 -19.38 -9.42 -1.03
CA THR A 22 -19.82 -10.74 -1.47
C THR A 22 -18.83 -11.41 -2.42
N GLY A 23 -18.79 -12.73 -2.39
CA GLY A 23 -17.94 -13.53 -3.28
C GLY A 23 -16.45 -13.45 -2.99
N ILE A 24 -16.06 -12.81 -1.88
CA ILE A 24 -14.70 -12.78 -1.34
C ILE A 24 -14.62 -13.74 -0.14
N PRO A 25 -13.49 -14.47 0.03
CA PRO A 25 -13.24 -15.30 1.19
C PRO A 25 -13.24 -14.49 2.49
N CYS A 26 -13.92 -15.01 3.51
CA CYS A 26 -13.96 -14.42 4.83
C CYS A 26 -13.91 -15.48 5.94
N ARG A 27 -13.63 -15.01 7.16
CA ARG A 27 -13.76 -15.75 8.41
C ARG A 27 -14.90 -15.15 9.19
N ILE A 28 -15.72 -16.01 9.80
CA ILE A 28 -16.77 -15.59 10.73
C ILE A 28 -16.35 -16.08 12.11
N THR A 29 -16.14 -15.17 13.05
CA THR A 29 -15.57 -15.49 14.36
C THR A 29 -16.46 -14.98 15.50
N ASN A 30 -16.44 -15.67 16.63
CA ASN A 30 -17.05 -15.25 17.89
C ASN A 30 -16.01 -15.46 19.00
N GLU A 31 -15.65 -14.39 19.72
CA GLU A 31 -14.61 -14.42 20.76
C GLU A 31 -13.29 -15.09 20.30
N GLY A 32 -12.86 -14.79 19.07
CA GLY A 32 -11.63 -15.34 18.47
C GLY A 32 -11.73 -16.79 17.97
N ARG A 33 -12.90 -17.43 18.06
CA ARG A 33 -13.14 -18.79 17.53
C ARG A 33 -13.89 -18.69 16.21
N TYR A 34 -13.43 -19.43 15.20
CA TYR A 34 -14.06 -19.41 13.88
C TYR A 34 -15.24 -20.39 13.79
N LEU A 35 -16.23 -20.03 12.98
CA LEU A 35 -17.29 -20.93 12.54
C LEU A 35 -16.68 -22.03 11.65
N ASP A 36 -16.76 -23.29 12.08
CA ASP A 36 -16.24 -24.47 11.38
C ASP A 36 -17.38 -25.46 11.07
N THR A 37 -17.13 -26.31 10.10
CA THR A 37 -18.02 -27.30 9.47
C THR A 37 -18.16 -28.63 10.23
N LYS A 38 -17.59 -28.78 11.44
CA LYS A 38 -17.62 -30.01 12.26
C LYS A 38 -17.37 -31.32 11.46
N GLY A 39 -16.12 -31.63 11.09
CA GLY A 39 -15.77 -33.02 10.73
C GLY A 39 -14.47 -33.27 9.96
N GLU A 40 -13.63 -34.13 10.53
CA GLU A 40 -12.50 -34.93 9.98
C GLU A 40 -11.16 -34.30 9.62
N ASN A 41 -11.04 -32.99 9.35
CA ASN A 41 -9.73 -32.36 9.16
C ASN A 41 -9.48 -31.24 10.17
N HIS A 42 -9.06 -31.64 11.37
CA HIS A 42 -8.49 -30.72 12.35
C HIS A 42 -7.30 -29.98 11.73
N GLY A 43 -7.47 -28.69 11.41
CA GLY A 43 -6.35 -27.77 11.16
C GLY A 43 -6.38 -26.97 9.87
N SER A 44 -7.33 -27.15 8.96
CA SER A 44 -7.40 -26.34 7.73
C SER A 44 -8.42 -25.20 7.85
N TYR A 45 -7.93 -23.96 7.80
CA TYR A 45 -8.68 -22.71 7.70
C TYR A 45 -10.02 -22.85 6.94
N VAL A 46 -11.14 -22.62 7.60
CA VAL A 46 -12.46 -22.61 6.93
C VAL A 46 -12.65 -21.26 6.26
N THR A 47 -12.35 -21.21 4.96
CA THR A 47 -12.63 -20.05 4.12
C THR A 47 -14.11 -20.05 3.72
N LEU A 48 -14.89 -19.13 4.28
CA LEU A 48 -16.32 -18.97 3.98
C LEU A 48 -16.51 -17.91 2.88
N PHE A 49 -17.62 -17.97 2.16
CA PHE A 49 -18.03 -16.93 1.22
C PHE A 49 -19.44 -16.47 1.55
N ILE A 50 -19.65 -15.16 1.57
CA ILE A 50 -20.99 -14.56 1.65
C ILE A 50 -21.49 -14.31 0.24
N VAL A 51 -22.70 -14.78 -0.05
CA VAL A 51 -23.33 -14.68 -1.36
C VAL A 51 -24.68 -14.01 -1.21
N GLU A 52 -24.89 -12.88 -1.89
CA GLU A 52 -26.20 -12.23 -1.92
C GLU A 52 -27.23 -13.14 -2.59
N SER A 53 -28.43 -13.19 -2.01
CA SER A 53 -29.57 -13.87 -2.58
C SER A 53 -30.20 -13.01 -3.71
N THR A 54 -31.38 -13.40 -4.21
CA THR A 54 -32.13 -12.50 -5.11
C THR A 54 -32.74 -11.29 -4.42
N ASN A 55 -32.96 -11.38 -3.11
CA ASN A 55 -33.47 -10.28 -2.32
C ASN A 55 -32.30 -9.54 -1.69
N PHE A 56 -32.32 -8.21 -1.83
CA PHE A 56 -31.32 -7.32 -1.29
C PHE A 56 -31.24 -7.44 0.25
N GLY A 57 -30.02 -7.58 0.78
CA GLY A 57 -29.78 -7.73 2.22
C GLY A 57 -30.03 -9.14 2.79
N GLU A 58 -30.36 -10.12 1.94
CA GLU A 58 -30.46 -11.52 2.33
C GLU A 58 -29.28 -12.30 1.73
N TYR A 59 -28.62 -13.11 2.56
CA TYR A 59 -27.35 -13.74 2.21
C TYR A 59 -27.38 -15.24 2.42
N ARG A 60 -26.55 -15.95 1.67
CA ARG A 60 -26.17 -17.34 1.92
C ARG A 60 -24.71 -17.37 2.35
N ILE A 61 -24.38 -18.26 3.27
CA ILE A 61 -23.00 -18.52 3.69
C ILE A 61 -22.58 -19.84 3.05
N PHE A 62 -21.52 -19.80 2.24
CA PHE A 62 -21.08 -20.89 1.38
C PHE A 62 -19.67 -21.35 1.73
N ASN A 63 -19.42 -22.65 1.65
CA ASN A 63 -18.07 -23.23 1.72
C ASN A 63 -18.02 -24.51 0.88
N ASN A 64 -17.10 -24.56 -0.09
CA ASN A 64 -16.73 -25.76 -0.84
C ASN A 64 -17.91 -26.65 -1.33
N GLY A 65 -18.96 -26.04 -1.87
CA GLY A 65 -20.14 -26.76 -2.38
C GLY A 65 -21.27 -26.92 -1.37
N TYR A 66 -21.08 -26.48 -0.13
CA TYR A 66 -22.05 -26.53 0.94
C TYR A 66 -22.54 -25.14 1.34
N TYR A 67 -23.77 -25.06 1.85
CA TYR A 67 -24.40 -23.87 2.39
C TYR A 67 -24.72 -24.04 3.87
N LEU A 68 -24.53 -23.00 4.68
CA LEU A 68 -24.97 -23.01 6.07
C LEU A 68 -26.49 -23.06 6.11
N ASP A 69 -27.01 -24.13 6.70
CA ASP A 69 -28.42 -24.48 6.69
C ASP A 69 -28.94 -24.74 8.11
N THR A 70 -30.15 -24.28 8.37
CA THR A 70 -30.85 -24.50 9.64
C THR A 70 -31.49 -25.87 9.77
N PHE A 71 -31.61 -26.64 8.68
CA PHE A 71 -32.33 -27.92 8.59
C PHE A 71 -33.77 -27.87 9.12
N GLY A 72 -34.38 -26.66 9.17
CA GLY A 72 -35.70 -26.43 9.77
C GLY A 72 -35.71 -26.49 11.31
N GLY A 73 -34.54 -26.57 11.93
CA GLY A 73 -34.36 -26.50 13.38
C GLY A 73 -34.88 -25.20 13.97
N LYS A 74 -35.11 -25.20 15.29
CA LYS A 74 -35.58 -24.03 16.05
C LYS A 74 -34.57 -23.75 17.17
N ASN A 75 -35.02 -23.20 18.29
CA ASN A 75 -34.17 -22.98 19.45
C ASN A 75 -33.35 -24.23 19.81
N GLU A 76 -32.09 -24.03 20.16
CA GLU A 76 -31.08 -25.03 20.54
C GLU A 76 -30.69 -26.04 19.45
N SER A 77 -31.26 -25.92 18.24
CA SER A 77 -30.89 -26.79 17.12
C SER A 77 -29.51 -26.40 16.58
N GLU A 78 -28.73 -27.38 16.16
CA GLU A 78 -27.45 -27.15 15.51
C GLU A 78 -27.67 -26.68 14.06
N CYS A 79 -26.82 -25.77 13.59
CA CYS A 79 -26.71 -25.46 12.16
C CYS A 79 -25.67 -26.40 11.54
N CYS A 80 -25.92 -26.83 10.31
CA CYS A 80 -25.02 -27.73 9.60
C CYS A 80 -24.78 -27.21 8.18
N MET A 81 -23.66 -27.63 7.59
CA MET A 81 -23.38 -27.39 6.19
C MET A 81 -24.16 -28.39 5.33
N SER A 82 -25.05 -27.90 4.46
CA SER A 82 -25.84 -28.71 3.53
C SER A 82 -25.24 -28.66 2.13
N TYR A 83 -25.07 -29.81 1.48
CA TYR A 83 -24.64 -29.89 0.08
C TYR A 83 -25.77 -29.49 -0.89
N GLU A 84 -27.02 -29.40 -0.40
CA GLU A 84 -28.15 -29.06 -1.23
C GLU A 84 -28.16 -27.57 -1.54
N ASN A 85 -27.92 -27.19 -2.79
CA ASN A 85 -28.16 -25.83 -3.27
C ASN A 85 -29.65 -25.65 -3.55
N HIS A 86 -30.44 -25.33 -2.53
CA HIS A 86 -31.86 -25.06 -2.72
C HIS A 86 -32.05 -23.91 -3.71
N ARG A 87 -32.81 -24.12 -4.77
CA ARG A 87 -33.18 -23.06 -5.71
C ARG A 87 -34.16 -22.11 -5.03
N ASN A 88 -34.25 -20.86 -5.49
CA ASN A 88 -35.12 -19.85 -4.87
C ASN A 88 -36.59 -20.26 -4.78
N SER A 89 -37.08 -21.08 -5.71
CA SER A 89 -38.45 -21.61 -5.70
C SER A 89 -38.66 -22.81 -4.76
N HIS A 90 -37.59 -23.32 -4.15
CA HIS A 90 -37.66 -24.47 -3.26
C HIS A 90 -38.18 -24.05 -1.89
N THR A 91 -39.07 -24.87 -1.31
CA THR A 91 -39.70 -24.60 0.01
C THR A 91 -38.68 -24.47 1.14
N TYR A 92 -37.50 -25.08 0.98
CA TYR A 92 -36.42 -25.04 1.97
C TYR A 92 -35.33 -24.01 1.67
N TYR A 93 -35.47 -23.21 0.59
CA TYR A 93 -34.49 -22.17 0.26
C TYR A 93 -34.24 -21.19 1.42
N SER A 94 -35.31 -20.79 2.11
CA SER A 94 -35.22 -19.90 3.26
C SER A 94 -34.36 -20.42 4.40
N ARG A 95 -34.14 -21.75 4.49
CA ARG A 95 -33.31 -22.37 5.53
C ARG A 95 -31.83 -22.02 5.41
N GLN A 96 -31.41 -21.56 4.23
CA GLN A 96 -30.05 -21.15 3.91
C GLN A 96 -29.90 -19.63 3.85
N LEU A 97 -30.97 -18.89 4.13
CA LEU A 97 -30.97 -17.43 4.09
C LEU A 97 -30.69 -16.85 5.47
N TRP A 98 -29.76 -15.90 5.48
CA TRP A 98 -29.24 -15.24 6.65
C TRP A 98 -29.28 -13.72 6.45
N SER A 99 -29.48 -12.99 7.54
CA SER A 99 -29.37 -11.53 7.58
C SER A 99 -28.39 -11.12 8.68
N PHE A 100 -27.61 -10.07 8.42
CA PHE A 100 -26.72 -9.47 9.39
C PHE A 100 -27.40 -8.28 10.07
N LEU A 101 -27.31 -8.23 11.39
CA LEU A 101 -27.99 -7.25 12.22
C LEU A 101 -26.98 -6.59 13.15
N ASN A 102 -27.10 -5.27 13.32
CA ASN A 102 -26.40 -4.56 14.36
C ASN A 102 -27.43 -3.89 15.27
N GLN A 103 -27.42 -4.24 16.55
CA GLN A 103 -28.29 -3.64 17.56
C GLN A 103 -27.67 -2.41 18.25
N ASN A 104 -26.37 -2.19 18.04
CA ASN A 104 -25.67 -1.03 18.57
C ASN A 104 -25.46 -0.03 17.43
N GLU A 105 -25.93 1.20 17.61
CA GLU A 105 -25.60 2.30 16.69
C GLU A 105 -24.10 2.69 16.73
N THR A 106 -23.33 2.08 17.62
CA THR A 106 -21.88 2.24 17.67
C THR A 106 -21.21 1.43 16.56
N GLU A 107 -20.05 1.92 16.09
CA GLU A 107 -19.26 1.37 14.98
C GLU A 107 -18.58 0.03 15.30
N SER A 108 -19.29 -0.88 15.95
CA SER A 108 -18.82 -2.24 16.21
C SER A 108 -18.74 -3.02 14.89
N LYS A 109 -17.62 -3.71 14.67
CA LYS A 109 -17.43 -4.67 13.57
C LYS A 109 -18.21 -5.98 13.77
N GLN A 110 -18.85 -6.14 14.93
CA GLN A 110 -19.55 -7.36 15.30
C GLN A 110 -21.05 -7.26 15.00
N VAL A 111 -21.61 -8.35 14.48
CA VAL A 111 -23.02 -8.45 14.07
C VAL A 111 -23.68 -9.69 14.66
N GLN A 112 -24.99 -9.64 14.81
CA GLN A 112 -25.79 -10.84 14.99
C GLN A 112 -26.18 -11.41 13.63
N ILE A 113 -26.08 -12.73 13.50
CA ILE A 113 -26.43 -13.46 12.28
C ILE A 113 -27.78 -14.13 12.52
N LYS A 114 -28.81 -13.73 11.79
CA LYS A 114 -30.18 -14.23 11.96
C LYS A 114 -30.63 -15.04 10.77
N SER A 115 -31.18 -16.22 11.03
CA SER A 115 -31.84 -17.04 10.01
C SER A 115 -33.18 -16.43 9.61
N LEU A 116 -33.45 -16.36 8.31
CA LEU A 116 -34.72 -15.88 7.78
C LEU A 116 -35.83 -16.93 7.84
N SER A 117 -35.50 -18.23 7.90
CA SER A 117 -36.50 -19.32 7.97
C SER A 117 -37.22 -19.40 9.30
N ASN A 118 -36.46 -19.40 10.40
CA ASN A 118 -36.95 -19.69 11.75
C ASN A 118 -36.78 -18.50 12.71
N LYS A 119 -36.25 -17.37 12.22
CA LYS A 119 -35.99 -16.14 12.98
C LYS A 119 -35.06 -16.29 14.19
N CYS A 120 -34.34 -17.40 14.27
CA CYS A 120 -33.34 -17.66 15.30
C CYS A 120 -31.98 -17.03 14.93
N TYR A 121 -31.16 -16.80 15.95
CA TYR A 121 -29.84 -16.19 15.86
C TYR A 121 -28.75 -17.26 16.00
N LEU A 122 -27.64 -17.08 15.30
CA LEU A 122 -26.45 -17.90 15.48
C LEU A 122 -25.82 -17.56 16.84
N ASP A 123 -25.65 -18.55 17.70
CA ASP A 123 -25.26 -18.38 19.10
C ASP A 123 -24.23 -19.43 19.51
N SER A 124 -23.15 -19.00 20.16
CA SER A 124 -22.10 -19.86 20.71
C SER A 124 -22.48 -20.41 22.10
N TRP A 125 -23.49 -21.30 22.14
CA TRP A 125 -23.96 -21.91 23.39
C TRP A 125 -22.84 -22.69 24.11
N GLY A 126 -22.69 -22.44 25.42
CA GLY A 126 -21.82 -23.24 26.32
C GLY A 126 -20.41 -22.68 26.57
N GLY A 127 -20.25 -21.36 26.66
CA GLY A 127 -18.98 -20.67 26.92
C GLY A 127 -18.00 -21.35 27.90
N ASN A 128 -16.71 -21.24 27.56
CA ASN A 128 -15.46 -21.59 28.28
C ASN A 128 -14.82 -22.98 28.04
N GLY A 129 -15.41 -23.88 27.27
CA GLY A 129 -14.75 -25.14 26.85
C GLY A 129 -14.06 -25.05 25.48
N LYS A 130 -13.11 -25.96 25.17
CA LYS A 130 -12.41 -26.06 23.87
C LYS A 130 -13.32 -26.34 22.65
N TYR A 131 -14.61 -26.61 22.85
CA TYR A 131 -15.57 -26.95 21.79
C TYR A 131 -16.95 -26.33 22.09
N SER A 132 -17.16 -25.08 21.70
CA SER A 132 -18.49 -24.44 21.75
C SER A 132 -19.33 -24.91 20.57
N ASN A 133 -20.51 -25.48 20.82
CA ASN A 133 -21.44 -25.86 19.76
C ASN A 133 -22.17 -24.61 19.28
N VAL A 134 -22.10 -24.34 17.98
CA VAL A 134 -22.89 -23.29 17.36
C VAL A 134 -24.33 -23.78 17.24
N ARG A 135 -25.25 -23.07 17.89
CA ARG A 135 -26.67 -23.40 17.95
C ARG A 135 -27.53 -22.21 17.57
N LEU A 136 -28.75 -22.51 17.22
CA LEU A 136 -29.79 -21.52 16.98
C LEU A 136 -30.39 -21.07 18.31
N CYS A 137 -30.47 -19.77 18.53
CA CYS A 137 -31.13 -19.18 19.69
C CYS A 137 -32.36 -18.42 19.23
N SER A 138 -33.55 -18.76 19.74
CA SER A 138 -34.76 -18.01 19.42
C SER A 138 -34.80 -16.64 20.11
N TYR A 139 -33.97 -16.45 21.13
CA TYR A 139 -33.88 -15.21 21.88
C TYR A 139 -32.85 -14.26 21.25
N CYS A 140 -33.27 -13.01 21.10
CA CYS A 140 -32.47 -11.94 20.53
C CYS A 140 -31.76 -11.23 21.68
N ASN A 141 -30.53 -11.64 22.00
CA ASN A 141 -29.83 -11.04 23.13
C ASN A 141 -29.64 -9.54 22.87
N LYS A 142 -29.88 -8.71 23.88
CA LYS A 142 -29.71 -7.25 23.85
C LYS A 142 -28.34 -6.84 24.39
N PRO A 143 -27.80 -5.67 24.01
CA PRO A 143 -26.49 -5.19 24.47
C PRO A 143 -26.28 -5.20 25.99
N SER A 144 -27.34 -5.02 26.79
CA SER A 144 -27.28 -5.02 28.25
C SER A 144 -27.23 -6.43 28.89
N GLU A 145 -27.32 -7.49 28.09
CA GLU A 145 -27.47 -8.86 28.60
C GLU A 145 -26.15 -9.63 28.60
N LYS A 146 -25.95 -10.43 29.66
CA LYS A 146 -24.73 -11.23 29.85
C LYS A 146 -24.40 -12.17 28.68
N ASN A 147 -25.41 -12.66 27.97
CA ASN A 147 -25.23 -13.61 26.86
C ASN A 147 -25.11 -12.92 25.49
N TYR A 148 -25.21 -11.60 25.42
CA TYR A 148 -25.08 -10.85 24.17
C TYR A 148 -23.81 -11.16 23.38
N PRO A 149 -22.61 -11.26 24.00
CA PRO A 149 -21.38 -11.59 23.29
C PRO A 149 -21.44 -12.93 22.55
N ARG A 150 -22.27 -13.88 22.96
CA ARG A 150 -22.40 -15.19 22.30
C ARG A 150 -23.07 -15.13 20.92
N GLN A 151 -23.77 -14.04 20.64
CA GLN A 151 -24.42 -13.79 19.36
C GLN A 151 -23.67 -12.73 18.53
N LEU A 152 -22.53 -12.23 19.01
CA LEU A 152 -21.74 -11.23 18.32
C LEU A 152 -20.67 -11.90 17.47
N TRP A 153 -20.84 -11.82 16.15
CA TRP A 153 -19.94 -12.41 15.17
C TRP A 153 -19.16 -11.32 14.45
N GLU A 154 -17.85 -11.45 14.41
CA GLU A 154 -16.98 -10.62 13.58
C GLU A 154 -16.77 -11.31 12.23
N ILE A 155 -16.73 -10.52 11.15
CA ILE A 155 -16.51 -11.03 9.81
C ILE A 155 -15.27 -10.36 9.23
N GLU A 156 -14.22 -11.16 9.05
CA GLU A 156 -12.91 -10.71 8.61
C GLU A 156 -12.64 -11.19 7.20
N ILE A 157 -12.08 -10.31 6.35
CA ILE A 157 -11.65 -10.70 5.01
C ILE A 157 -10.43 -11.61 5.12
N ALA A 158 -10.42 -12.69 4.35
CA ALA A 158 -9.30 -13.61 4.23
C ALA A 158 -8.63 -13.50 2.85
N ASP A 159 -7.40 -13.99 2.74
CA ASP A 159 -6.73 -14.36 1.48
C ASP A 159 -6.82 -13.32 0.36
N TYR A 160 -6.31 -12.12 0.61
CA TYR A 160 -6.19 -11.05 -0.37
C TYR A 160 -4.75 -10.58 -0.56
N LYS A 161 -4.48 -9.98 -1.72
CA LYS A 161 -3.25 -9.25 -2.03
C LYS A 161 -3.62 -7.94 -2.69
N LEU A 162 -2.81 -6.92 -2.43
CA LEU A 162 -2.91 -5.62 -3.07
C LEU A 162 -1.67 -5.44 -3.96
N LYS A 163 -1.82 -4.69 -5.05
CA LYS A 163 -0.71 -4.21 -5.88
C LYS A 163 -0.93 -2.74 -6.18
N ALA A 164 0.14 -2.00 -6.41
CA ALA A 164 0.06 -0.58 -6.75
C ALA A 164 0.84 -0.26 -8.02
N GLU A 165 0.27 0.58 -8.87
CA GLU A 165 0.97 1.23 -9.98
C GLU A 165 0.98 2.74 -9.68
N ILE A 166 2.16 3.34 -9.51
CA ILE A 166 2.30 4.78 -9.21
C ILE A 166 2.66 5.54 -10.49
N GLU A 167 1.80 6.49 -10.84
CA GLU A 167 1.90 7.32 -12.04
C GLU A 167 1.44 8.77 -11.78
N ASP A 168 1.39 9.59 -12.83
CA ASP A 168 0.89 10.97 -12.79
C ASP A 168 1.57 11.90 -11.78
N PHE A 169 2.90 11.86 -11.72
CA PHE A 169 3.70 12.72 -10.85
C PHE A 169 3.52 14.21 -11.22
N LYS A 170 3.19 15.03 -10.21
CA LYS A 170 3.06 16.48 -10.27
C LYS A 170 4.01 17.10 -9.28
N TYR A 171 4.90 17.96 -9.77
CA TYR A 171 5.95 18.58 -8.97
C TYR A 171 5.57 20.01 -8.57
N ASP A 172 5.87 20.39 -7.33
CA ASP A 172 5.56 21.71 -6.77
C ASP A 172 6.32 22.84 -7.46
N LYS A 173 7.47 22.52 -8.07
CA LYS A 173 8.35 23.46 -8.77
C LYS A 173 8.72 22.93 -10.15
N LYS A 174 8.51 23.80 -11.15
CA LYS A 174 9.17 23.68 -12.46
C LYS A 174 10.51 24.40 -12.40
N ILE A 175 11.60 23.65 -12.48
CA ILE A 175 12.94 24.24 -12.47
C ILE A 175 13.31 24.67 -13.88
N ASN A 176 13.17 25.96 -14.17
CA ASN A 176 13.57 26.52 -15.46
C ASN A 176 15.09 26.80 -15.55
N ASN A 177 15.75 27.02 -14.41
CA ASN A 177 17.19 27.28 -14.34
C ASN A 177 17.79 26.74 -13.03
N LEU A 178 18.55 25.65 -13.12
CA LEU A 178 19.22 25.04 -11.95
C LEU A 178 20.32 25.94 -11.36
N LYS A 179 20.92 26.85 -12.15
CA LYS A 179 22.04 27.69 -11.70
C LYS A 179 21.65 28.67 -10.60
N SER A 180 20.38 29.09 -10.52
CA SER A 180 19.91 30.00 -9.45
C SER A 180 19.89 29.35 -8.07
N TYR A 181 19.94 28.01 -8.01
CA TYR A 181 19.94 27.23 -6.77
C TYR A 181 21.35 26.78 -6.36
N ALA A 182 22.39 27.20 -7.09
CA ALA A 182 23.73 26.70 -6.88
C ALA A 182 24.46 27.44 -5.75
N THR A 183 25.07 26.67 -4.87
CA THR A 183 25.99 27.15 -3.83
C THR A 183 27.43 26.87 -4.27
N LYS A 184 28.34 27.80 -3.94
CA LYS A 184 29.76 27.66 -4.23
C LYS A 184 30.42 26.79 -3.17
N VAL A 185 31.08 25.72 -3.58
CA VAL A 185 31.90 24.85 -2.74
C VAL A 185 33.30 24.80 -3.34
N SER A 186 34.29 25.30 -2.61
CA SER A 186 35.68 25.32 -3.08
C SER A 186 36.48 24.15 -2.52
N SER A 187 37.48 23.71 -3.27
CA SER A 187 38.46 22.73 -2.84
C SER A 187 39.82 23.11 -3.40
N THR A 188 40.84 23.11 -2.54
CA THR A 188 42.22 23.39 -2.97
C THR A 188 42.74 22.19 -3.74
N ILE A 189 43.14 22.43 -4.99
CA ILE A 189 43.62 21.38 -5.92
C ILE A 189 45.14 21.46 -6.11
N PHE A 190 45.75 22.60 -5.76
CA PHE A 190 47.18 22.77 -5.85
C PHE A 190 47.65 23.92 -4.94
N THR A 191 48.78 23.73 -4.28
CA THR A 191 49.52 24.79 -3.61
C THR A 191 50.98 24.71 -4.03
N SER A 192 51.61 25.86 -4.23
CA SER A 192 53.04 25.94 -4.50
C SER A 192 53.61 27.25 -4.01
N ARG A 193 54.90 27.21 -3.66
CA ARG A 193 55.63 28.33 -3.13
C ARG A 193 56.92 28.53 -3.90
N ASN A 194 57.14 29.73 -4.42
CA ASN A 194 58.41 30.11 -5.01
C ASN A 194 59.25 30.88 -3.97
N GLN A 195 60.13 30.16 -3.26
CA GLN A 195 61.07 30.76 -2.30
C GLN A 195 62.33 31.34 -2.98
N SER A 196 62.41 31.30 -4.31
CA SER A 196 63.56 31.83 -5.04
C SER A 196 63.70 33.34 -4.87
N HIS A 197 64.94 33.81 -4.83
CA HIS A 197 65.28 35.23 -4.91
C HIS A 197 65.39 35.71 -6.37
N SER A 198 65.44 34.77 -7.32
CA SER A 198 65.55 35.01 -8.75
C SER A 198 64.31 34.54 -9.51
N GLY A 199 63.73 35.44 -10.32
CA GLY A 199 62.78 35.18 -11.40
C GLY A 199 61.46 34.46 -11.06
N PRO A 200 60.44 34.61 -11.92
CA PRO A 200 59.22 33.81 -11.83
C PRO A 200 59.44 32.34 -12.23
N CYS A 201 58.64 31.43 -11.68
CA CYS A 201 58.62 30.00 -12.00
C CYS A 201 57.33 29.63 -12.74
N LYS A 202 57.45 28.88 -13.85
CA LYS A 202 56.30 28.33 -14.58
C LYS A 202 55.93 26.96 -14.03
N VAL A 203 54.66 26.79 -13.72
CA VAL A 203 54.10 25.55 -13.18
C VAL A 203 52.92 25.12 -14.04
N GLU A 204 52.88 23.83 -14.38
CA GLU A 204 51.75 23.20 -15.07
C GLU A 204 51.11 22.16 -14.14
N ILE A 205 49.78 22.24 -14.00
CA ILE A 205 48.98 21.31 -13.19
C ILE A 205 48.09 20.49 -14.12
N ASN A 206 48.13 19.17 -13.99
CA ASN A 206 47.15 18.29 -14.62
C ASN A 206 45.91 18.20 -13.72
N LEU A 207 44.78 18.69 -14.22
CA LEU A 207 43.49 18.64 -13.54
C LEU A 207 42.73 17.38 -13.96
N SER A 208 42.19 16.65 -12.98
CA SER A 208 41.31 15.51 -13.18
C SER A 208 40.35 15.39 -12.01
N GLU A 209 39.34 16.26 -11.97
CA GLU A 209 38.33 16.31 -10.90
C GLU A 209 36.97 15.86 -11.41
N LYS A 210 36.18 15.21 -10.52
CA LYS A 210 34.85 14.70 -10.86
C LYS A 210 33.81 15.06 -9.80
N ALA A 211 32.60 15.37 -10.24
CA ALA A 211 31.44 15.52 -9.38
C ALA A 211 30.30 14.62 -9.87
N HIS A 212 29.86 13.70 -9.03
CA HIS A 212 28.71 12.83 -9.33
C HIS A 212 27.40 13.61 -9.20
N ASN A 213 26.51 13.40 -10.18
CA ASN A 213 25.17 13.96 -10.18
C ASN A 213 24.17 12.85 -9.83
N ILE A 214 23.45 13.05 -8.73
CA ILE A 214 22.52 12.08 -8.15
C ILE A 214 21.13 12.69 -8.14
N THR A 215 20.14 11.91 -8.54
CA THR A 215 18.73 12.23 -8.27
C THR A 215 18.11 11.08 -7.48
N SER A 216 17.41 11.42 -6.41
CA SER A 216 16.79 10.44 -5.53
C SER A 216 15.35 10.77 -5.22
N TRP A 217 14.50 9.74 -5.28
CA TRP A 217 13.08 9.82 -4.95
C TRP A 217 12.86 9.20 -3.59
N SER A 218 12.08 9.87 -2.76
CA SER A 218 11.58 9.35 -1.49
C SER A 218 10.09 9.63 -1.38
N PHE A 219 9.33 8.67 -0.85
CA PHE A 219 7.95 8.91 -0.47
C PHE A 219 7.90 9.48 0.94
N ASN A 220 7.01 10.44 1.18
CA ASN A 220 6.84 10.99 2.51
C ASN A 220 6.22 9.92 3.40
N LYS A 221 6.88 9.57 4.51
CA LYS A 221 6.33 8.63 5.48
C LYS A 221 5.09 9.25 6.14
N SER A 222 3.92 8.99 5.58
CA SER A 222 2.64 9.15 6.27
C SER A 222 2.14 7.77 6.67
N LYS A 223 1.27 7.69 7.69
CA LYS A 223 0.56 6.44 8.03
C LYS A 223 -0.13 5.82 6.81
N GLU A 224 -0.44 6.67 5.85
CA GLU A 224 -1.04 6.41 4.54
C GLU A 224 -0.20 5.50 3.64
N ILE A 225 1.13 5.39 3.82
CA ILE A 225 2.02 4.60 2.92
C ILE A 225 2.50 3.30 3.59
N THR A 226 2.22 3.09 4.88
CA THR A 226 2.65 1.88 5.63
C THR A 226 2.22 0.56 4.97
N PHE A 227 1.09 0.58 4.24
CA PHE A 227 0.60 -0.59 3.51
C PHE A 227 1.43 -0.90 2.24
N LEU A 228 2.09 0.09 1.63
CA LEU A 228 2.90 -0.08 0.41
C LEU A 228 4.15 -0.93 0.64
N ASP A 229 4.63 -1.02 1.88
CA ASP A 229 5.74 -1.91 2.27
C ASP A 229 5.43 -3.40 2.05
N GLU A 230 4.14 -3.76 1.98
CA GLU A 230 3.64 -5.13 1.74
C GLU A 230 3.14 -5.34 0.30
N LEU A 231 3.23 -4.32 -0.57
CA LEU A 231 2.70 -4.35 -1.93
C LEU A 231 3.76 -4.67 -2.99
N ASP A 232 3.30 -5.32 -4.06
CA ASP A 232 4.00 -5.33 -5.34
C ASP A 232 3.76 -3.97 -5.98
N VAL A 233 4.78 -3.12 -6.05
CA VAL A 233 4.68 -1.73 -6.51
C VAL A 233 5.51 -1.51 -7.77
N ASP A 234 4.83 -1.08 -8.83
CA ASP A 234 5.44 -0.60 -10.06
C ASP A 234 5.36 0.93 -10.11
N ILE A 235 6.49 1.63 -10.27
CA ILE A 235 6.53 3.10 -10.31
C ILE A 235 7.03 3.56 -11.68
N LYS A 236 6.36 4.57 -12.23
CA LYS A 236 6.78 5.29 -13.45
C LYS A 236 6.87 6.79 -13.13
N ALA A 237 8.08 7.25 -12.82
CA ALA A 237 8.36 8.66 -12.53
C ALA A 237 9.31 9.26 -13.58
N GLU A 238 9.12 10.54 -13.87
CA GLU A 238 9.95 11.32 -14.80
C GLU A 238 10.29 12.69 -14.17
N TYR A 239 11.57 13.02 -14.03
CA TYR A 239 12.01 14.36 -13.64
C TYR A 239 13.35 14.74 -14.30
N ALA A 240 13.57 16.03 -14.56
CA ALA A 240 14.79 16.51 -15.20
C ALA A 240 15.99 16.52 -14.23
N GLY A 241 17.10 15.92 -14.64
CA GLY A 241 18.36 15.90 -13.89
C GLY A 241 19.23 17.17 -14.04
N VAL A 242 20.39 17.18 -13.38
CA VAL A 242 21.33 18.32 -13.26
C VAL A 242 21.78 18.92 -14.61
N LYS A 243 21.89 18.10 -15.66
CA LYS A 243 22.29 18.54 -17.02
C LYS A 243 21.13 18.85 -17.96
N GLY A 244 19.89 18.82 -17.49
CA GLY A 244 18.72 19.26 -18.26
C GLY A 244 18.29 18.36 -19.43
N ASN A 245 18.97 17.25 -19.70
CA ASN A 245 18.61 16.33 -20.77
C ASN A 245 18.17 14.97 -20.22
N LEU A 246 17.00 14.56 -20.70
CA LEU A 246 16.23 13.32 -20.51
C LEU A 246 15.24 13.33 -19.32
N PRO A 247 13.91 13.34 -19.59
CA PRO A 247 12.99 12.61 -18.72
C PRO A 247 13.34 11.13 -18.86
N GLU A 248 14.20 10.62 -17.98
CA GLU A 248 14.42 9.18 -17.91
C GLU A 248 13.19 8.57 -17.24
N ILE A 249 12.48 7.68 -17.95
CA ILE A 249 11.39 6.89 -17.35
C ILE A 249 12.05 5.94 -16.37
N ILE A 250 11.94 6.27 -15.09
CA ILE A 250 12.44 5.40 -14.05
C ILE A 250 11.39 4.34 -13.81
N LYS A 251 11.65 3.14 -14.29
CA LYS A 251 10.91 1.96 -13.86
C LYS A 251 11.47 1.49 -12.54
N TRP A 252 10.62 1.46 -11.52
CA TRP A 252 10.95 0.89 -10.23
C TRP A 252 10.07 -0.31 -9.98
N ASP A 253 10.67 -1.48 -10.08
CA ASP A 253 10.07 -2.71 -9.59
C ASP A 253 10.62 -2.86 -8.17
N ASN A 254 9.83 -2.55 -7.14
CA ASN A 254 10.27 -2.79 -5.78
C ASN A 254 9.51 -3.97 -5.17
N LYS A 255 10.25 -5.03 -4.84
CA LYS A 255 9.75 -6.17 -4.07
C LYS A 255 10.20 -6.13 -2.60
N ILE A 256 10.77 -5.03 -2.12
CA ILE A 256 11.54 -5.06 -0.87
C ILE A 256 10.98 -4.14 0.21
N THR A 257 10.58 -4.85 1.27
CA THR A 257 10.29 -4.53 2.67
C THR A 257 11.39 -3.76 3.39
N SER A 258 11.49 -2.44 3.17
CA SER A 258 12.13 -1.57 4.16
C SER A 258 11.61 -0.15 4.10
N SER A 259 11.29 0.37 5.29
CA SER A 259 10.56 1.59 5.61
C SER A 259 11.26 2.93 5.27
N GLU A 260 12.18 2.90 4.31
CA GLU A 260 12.75 4.05 3.63
C GLU A 260 12.90 3.68 2.16
N THR A 261 11.82 3.76 1.39
CA THR A 261 11.88 3.58 -0.06
C THR A 261 12.54 4.81 -0.68
N ILE A 262 13.86 4.91 -0.52
CA ILE A 262 14.70 5.90 -1.19
C ILE A 262 15.34 5.20 -2.39
N LYS A 263 14.89 5.52 -3.60
CA LYS A 263 15.60 5.10 -4.82
C LYS A 263 16.56 6.19 -5.22
N LYS A 264 17.84 5.86 -5.26
CA LYS A 264 18.91 6.74 -5.75
C LYS A 264 19.31 6.31 -7.15
N ILE A 265 19.39 7.27 -8.06
CA ILE A 265 19.84 7.05 -9.43
C ILE A 265 20.97 8.04 -9.69
N GLN A 266 22.14 7.49 -10.03
CA GLN A 266 23.23 8.27 -10.55
C GLN A 266 22.98 8.46 -12.05
N LEU A 267 22.76 9.70 -12.47
CA LEU A 267 22.43 10.02 -13.86
C LEU A 267 23.69 10.26 -14.70
N ASP A 268 24.73 10.86 -14.09
CA ASP A 268 25.82 11.50 -14.82
C ASP A 268 27.02 11.88 -13.93
N GLU A 269 28.17 12.20 -14.54
CA GLU A 269 29.31 12.88 -13.91
C GLU A 269 29.64 14.23 -14.59
N THR A 270 29.85 15.27 -13.80
CA THR A 270 30.51 16.51 -14.26
C THR A 270 32.01 16.36 -14.07
N ASN A 271 32.73 16.24 -15.20
CA ASN A 271 34.17 16.00 -15.22
C ASN A 271 34.93 17.26 -15.61
N VAL A 272 36.08 17.47 -14.96
CA VAL A 272 37.05 18.51 -15.31
C VAL A 272 38.37 17.82 -15.59
N SER A 273 38.82 17.90 -16.83
CA SER A 273 40.12 17.39 -17.24
C SER A 273 40.84 18.42 -18.10
N GLY A 274 42.11 18.67 -17.81
CA GLY A 274 42.90 19.61 -18.60
C GLY A 274 44.22 19.99 -17.96
N LYS A 275 44.96 20.88 -18.62
CA LYS A 275 46.21 21.45 -18.12
C LYS A 275 45.99 22.90 -17.73
N TYR A 276 46.38 23.25 -16.52
CA TYR A 276 46.38 24.63 -16.05
C TYR A 276 47.83 25.09 -15.86
N SER A 277 48.26 26.00 -16.73
CA SER A 277 49.59 26.61 -16.66
C SER A 277 49.50 27.96 -15.96
N MET A 278 50.43 28.20 -15.03
CA MET A 278 50.53 29.48 -14.33
C MET A 278 51.97 29.84 -14.03
N GLU A 279 52.17 31.13 -13.78
CA GLU A 279 53.45 31.68 -13.35
C GLU A 279 53.35 32.10 -11.87
N ILE A 280 54.37 31.72 -11.09
CA ILE A 280 54.53 32.04 -9.66
C ILE A 280 55.73 32.97 -9.53
N GLN A 281 55.49 34.21 -9.14
CA GLN A 281 56.50 35.24 -8.95
C GLN A 281 57.45 34.88 -7.80
N ASN A 282 58.60 35.55 -7.75
CA ASN A 282 59.56 35.35 -6.67
C ASN A 282 58.94 35.74 -5.32
N LYS A 283 59.19 34.95 -4.27
CA LYS A 283 58.61 35.13 -2.94
C LYS A 283 57.07 35.13 -2.93
N GLU A 284 56.45 34.39 -3.83
CA GLU A 284 55.01 34.21 -3.91
C GLU A 284 54.61 32.78 -3.49
N GLU A 285 53.55 32.67 -2.70
CA GLU A 285 52.81 31.44 -2.49
C GLU A 285 51.49 31.52 -3.24
N VAL A 286 51.18 30.48 -4.01
CA VAL A 286 49.97 30.39 -4.81
C VAL A 286 49.15 29.19 -4.34
N GLU A 287 47.86 29.43 -4.21
CA GLU A 287 46.85 28.42 -4.01
C GLU A 287 45.90 28.44 -5.20
N VAL A 288 45.67 27.28 -5.80
CA VAL A 288 44.67 27.09 -6.86
C VAL A 288 43.51 26.30 -6.27
N LYS A 289 42.31 26.84 -6.42
CA LYS A 289 41.05 26.21 -6.01
C LYS A 289 40.19 25.89 -7.22
N ILE A 290 39.53 24.74 -7.17
CA ILE A 290 38.33 24.51 -7.97
C ILE A 290 37.12 24.98 -7.15
N ILE A 291 36.28 25.82 -7.74
CA ILE A 291 35.00 26.22 -7.17
C ILE A 291 33.91 25.48 -7.92
N TRP A 292 33.26 24.54 -7.26
CA TRP A 292 32.08 23.88 -7.76
C TRP A 292 30.83 24.69 -7.43
N HIS A 293 29.99 24.93 -8.43
CA HIS A 293 28.63 25.41 -8.24
C HIS A 293 27.75 24.18 -8.06
N LYS A 294 27.55 23.77 -6.82
CA LYS A 294 26.76 22.59 -6.47
C LYS A 294 25.32 22.97 -6.19
N ILE A 295 24.40 22.11 -6.59
CA ILE A 295 23.00 22.19 -6.21
C ILE A 295 22.70 21.07 -5.22
N ASN A 296 21.84 21.37 -4.26
CA ASN A 296 21.13 20.40 -3.44
C ASN A 296 19.70 20.92 -3.33
N LEU A 297 18.79 20.34 -4.10
CA LEU A 297 17.44 20.84 -4.24
C LEU A 297 16.43 19.75 -3.94
N ASP A 298 15.51 20.07 -3.03
CA ASP A 298 14.35 19.26 -2.72
C ASP A 298 13.11 19.81 -3.42
N VAL A 299 12.46 18.96 -4.20
CA VAL A 299 11.23 19.23 -4.95
C VAL A 299 10.14 18.31 -4.44
N GLN A 300 9.05 18.88 -3.94
CA GLN A 300 7.91 18.07 -3.50
C GLN A 300 7.11 17.59 -4.70
N PHE A 301 6.53 16.40 -4.58
CA PHE A 301 5.60 15.88 -5.57
C PHE A 301 4.34 15.31 -4.95
N THR A 302 3.27 15.35 -5.72
CA THR A 302 2.11 14.48 -5.56
C THR A 302 2.04 13.51 -6.74
N ALA A 303 1.50 12.32 -6.54
CA ALA A 303 1.34 11.28 -7.55
C ALA A 303 0.06 10.49 -7.29
N THR A 304 -0.41 9.77 -8.30
CA THR A 304 -1.56 8.87 -8.16
C THR A 304 -1.07 7.43 -8.08
N ALA A 305 -1.48 6.71 -7.05
CA ALA A 305 -1.35 5.26 -7.00
C ALA A 305 -2.65 4.58 -7.39
N LYS A 306 -2.56 3.72 -8.40
CA LYS A 306 -3.63 2.85 -8.86
C LYS A 306 -3.52 1.50 -8.16
N ILE A 307 -4.38 1.30 -7.18
CA ILE A 307 -4.41 0.10 -6.35
C ILE A 307 -5.30 -0.98 -6.98
N LYS A 308 -4.76 -2.19 -7.08
CA LYS A 308 -5.42 -3.40 -7.58
C LYS A 308 -5.58 -4.40 -6.45
N GLY A 309 -6.81 -4.82 -6.15
CA GLY A 309 -7.09 -5.93 -5.25
C GLY A 309 -7.13 -7.27 -5.98
N PHE A 310 -6.58 -8.29 -5.35
CA PHE A 310 -6.63 -9.68 -5.79
C PHE A 310 -7.05 -10.56 -4.63
N SER A 311 -7.92 -11.52 -4.89
CA SER A 311 -8.33 -12.51 -3.91
C SER A 311 -8.92 -13.71 -4.64
N ASP A 312 -9.13 -14.80 -3.91
CA ASP A 312 -9.97 -15.87 -4.39
C ASP A 312 -11.40 -15.33 -4.61
N ARG A 313 -12.00 -15.63 -5.76
CA ARG A 313 -13.35 -15.17 -6.12
C ARG A 313 -14.28 -16.33 -6.38
N LEU A 314 -15.43 -16.31 -5.72
CA LEU A 314 -16.46 -17.30 -5.96
C LEU A 314 -17.12 -17.10 -7.34
N ARG A 315 -17.26 -18.17 -8.11
CA ARG A 315 -18.06 -18.20 -9.35
C ARG A 315 -19.50 -18.64 -9.04
N LYS A 316 -20.44 -18.24 -9.90
CA LYS A 316 -21.87 -18.62 -9.76
C LYS A 316 -22.13 -20.13 -9.73
N ASN A 317 -21.24 -20.94 -10.30
CA ASN A 317 -21.31 -22.40 -10.27
C ASN A 317 -20.75 -23.03 -8.97
N GLY A 318 -20.28 -22.23 -8.02
CA GLY A 318 -19.71 -22.68 -6.75
C GLY A 318 -18.20 -22.95 -6.77
N SER A 319 -17.55 -22.93 -7.95
CA SER A 319 -16.09 -23.04 -8.03
C SER A 319 -15.39 -21.74 -7.64
N VAL A 320 -14.13 -21.85 -7.20
CA VAL A 320 -13.31 -20.70 -6.80
C VAL A 320 -12.29 -20.37 -7.88
N ALA A 321 -12.30 -19.13 -8.36
CA ALA A 321 -11.26 -18.58 -9.21
C ALA A 321 -10.15 -18.02 -8.33
N LYS A 322 -8.96 -18.61 -8.38
CA LYS A 322 -7.88 -18.25 -7.45
C LYS A 322 -7.20 -16.94 -7.81
N MET A 323 -6.96 -16.08 -6.82
CA MET A 323 -6.18 -14.84 -6.94
C MET A 323 -6.56 -13.96 -8.15
N GLU A 324 -7.85 -13.86 -8.45
CA GLU A 324 -8.39 -13.02 -9.53
C GLU A 324 -8.49 -11.56 -9.09
N GLN A 325 -8.41 -10.64 -10.05
CA GLN A 325 -8.60 -9.22 -9.75
C GLN A 325 -10.04 -8.97 -9.27
N THR A 326 -10.15 -8.35 -8.10
CA THR A 326 -11.42 -7.99 -7.48
C THR A 326 -11.92 -6.64 -8.00
N ASP A 327 -13.18 -6.33 -7.71
CA ASP A 327 -13.77 -5.05 -8.12
C ASP A 327 -13.38 -3.94 -7.12
N ALA A 328 -13.64 -2.67 -7.46
CA ALA A 328 -13.17 -1.53 -6.66
C ALA A 328 -13.68 -1.56 -5.20
N ASN A 329 -14.91 -2.02 -4.97
CA ASN A 329 -15.48 -2.17 -3.62
C ASN A 329 -14.68 -3.14 -2.74
N ALA A 330 -14.30 -4.31 -3.29
CA ALA A 330 -13.48 -5.27 -2.55
C ALA A 330 -12.09 -4.69 -2.29
N THR A 331 -11.51 -4.01 -3.27
CA THR A 331 -10.21 -3.33 -3.12
C THR A 331 -10.26 -2.25 -2.02
N LEU A 332 -11.35 -1.48 -1.92
CA LEU A 332 -11.58 -0.51 -0.84
C LEU A 332 -11.65 -1.19 0.53
N CYS A 333 -12.37 -2.32 0.63
CA CYS A 333 -12.40 -3.12 1.85
C CYS A 333 -11.01 -3.63 2.24
N PHE A 334 -10.21 -4.09 1.27
CA PHE A 334 -8.84 -4.56 1.53
C PHE A 334 -7.96 -3.44 2.07
N LEU A 335 -7.98 -2.26 1.44
CA LEU A 335 -7.23 -1.09 1.92
C LEU A 335 -7.57 -0.74 3.38
N LYS A 336 -8.86 -0.67 3.71
CA LYS A 336 -9.31 -0.42 5.08
C LYS A 336 -8.85 -1.49 6.05
N ASN A 337 -8.95 -2.76 5.65
CA ASN A 337 -8.52 -3.89 6.47
C ASN A 337 -6.99 -3.92 6.67
N SER A 338 -6.21 -3.41 5.72
CA SER A 338 -4.77 -3.20 5.85
C SER A 338 -4.40 -1.95 6.67
N GLY A 339 -5.38 -1.20 7.18
CA GLY A 339 -5.13 0.02 7.96
C GLY A 339 -4.70 1.23 7.11
N PHE A 340 -5.07 1.27 5.83
CA PHE A 340 -4.81 2.43 4.98
C PHE A 340 -5.54 3.67 5.49
N GLU A 341 -4.79 4.71 5.88
CA GLU A 341 -5.32 5.99 6.37
C GLU A 341 -5.22 7.13 5.33
N GLY A 342 -4.84 6.82 4.07
CA GLY A 342 -4.61 7.84 3.04
C GLY A 342 -5.84 8.35 2.31
N THR A 343 -5.59 9.33 1.45
CA THR A 343 -6.64 9.98 0.65
C THR A 343 -7.01 9.14 -0.57
N ILE A 344 -8.23 8.61 -0.56
CA ILE A 344 -8.85 7.99 -1.75
C ILE A 344 -9.39 9.12 -2.63
N ILE A 345 -8.87 9.24 -3.85
CA ILE A 345 -9.27 10.29 -4.80
C ILE A 345 -10.27 9.82 -5.84
N GLY A 346 -10.50 8.51 -5.96
CA GLY A 346 -11.53 7.96 -6.84
C GLY A 346 -11.38 6.48 -7.16
N THR A 347 -12.07 6.04 -8.21
CA THR A 347 -11.96 4.69 -8.77
C THR A 347 -11.87 4.76 -10.29
N GLU A 348 -11.14 3.82 -10.88
CA GLU A 348 -11.01 3.68 -12.34
C GLU A 348 -11.22 2.21 -12.71
N GLY A 349 -12.42 1.88 -13.19
CA GLY A 349 -12.82 0.50 -13.44
C GLY A 349 -12.79 -0.33 -12.15
N LYS A 350 -11.90 -1.32 -12.09
CA LYS A 350 -11.70 -2.18 -10.90
C LYS A 350 -10.69 -1.63 -9.90
N ASN A 351 -10.02 -0.54 -10.23
CA ASN A 351 -8.89 -0.02 -9.45
C ASN A 351 -9.35 1.12 -8.53
N VAL A 352 -8.69 1.24 -7.39
CA VAL A 352 -8.88 2.36 -6.45
C VAL A 352 -7.73 3.33 -6.64
N LEU A 353 -8.04 4.61 -6.78
CA LEU A 353 -7.04 5.66 -6.94
C LEU A 353 -6.80 6.33 -5.60
N VAL A 354 -5.53 6.40 -5.19
CA VAL A 354 -5.10 7.07 -3.96
C VAL A 354 -4.03 8.11 -4.28
N GLU A 355 -4.04 9.21 -3.53
CA GLU A 355 -3.01 10.24 -3.63
C GLU A 355 -1.78 9.85 -2.79
N ILE A 356 -0.60 10.04 -3.37
CA ILE A 356 0.69 9.83 -2.71
C ILE A 356 1.50 11.12 -2.78
N THR A 357 2.28 11.40 -1.73
CA THR A 357 3.22 12.53 -1.72
C THR A 357 4.65 12.07 -1.46
N GLY A 358 5.61 12.87 -1.90
CA GLY A 358 7.02 12.59 -1.67
C GLY A 358 7.93 13.74 -2.07
N ASN A 359 9.23 13.46 -2.10
CA ASN A 359 10.25 14.40 -2.52
C ASN A 359 11.18 13.79 -3.58
N VAL A 360 11.61 14.63 -4.50
CA VAL A 360 12.77 14.38 -5.35
C VAL A 360 13.89 15.28 -4.88
N ASN A 361 15.01 14.68 -4.49
CA ASN A 361 16.23 15.38 -4.16
C ASN A 361 17.21 15.30 -5.35
N ILE A 362 17.75 16.45 -5.73
CA ILE A 362 18.66 16.62 -6.86
C ILE A 362 19.96 17.19 -6.33
N GLN A 363 21.04 16.42 -6.47
CA GLN A 363 22.37 16.79 -6.02
C GLN A 363 23.37 16.71 -7.17
N GLY A 364 24.23 17.71 -7.29
CA GLY A 364 25.27 17.67 -8.32
C GLY A 364 25.93 18.99 -8.60
N ALA A 365 26.88 19.00 -9.54
CA ALA A 365 27.59 20.20 -9.95
C ALA A 365 27.13 20.68 -11.33
N VAL A 366 26.62 21.92 -11.39
CA VAL A 366 26.12 22.55 -12.63
C VAL A 366 27.18 23.37 -13.37
N LYS A 367 28.26 23.76 -12.68
CA LYS A 367 29.37 24.55 -13.19
C LYS A 367 30.60 24.37 -12.29
N TYR A 368 31.78 24.60 -12.84
CA TYR A 368 33.00 24.83 -12.07
C TYR A 368 33.69 26.13 -12.51
N GLU A 369 34.50 26.70 -11.62
CA GLU A 369 35.44 27.80 -11.86
C GLU A 369 36.81 27.39 -11.29
N ILE A 370 37.89 27.92 -11.84
CA ILE A 370 39.24 27.79 -11.28
C ILE A 370 39.63 29.16 -10.77
N GLU A 371 40.02 29.24 -9.50
CA GLU A 371 40.47 30.48 -8.85
C GLU A 371 41.91 30.30 -8.41
N LYS A 372 42.74 31.31 -8.72
CA LYS A 372 44.12 31.43 -8.23
C LYS A 372 44.13 32.53 -7.17
N SER A 373 44.56 32.20 -5.96
CA SER A 373 44.90 33.17 -4.91
C SER A 373 46.41 33.16 -4.67
N ASN A 374 46.94 34.32 -4.27
CA ASN A 374 48.36 34.47 -4.02
C ASN A 374 48.64 35.30 -2.77
N VAL A 375 49.73 34.94 -2.08
CA VAL A 375 50.23 35.64 -0.89
C VAL A 375 51.71 35.94 -1.10
N LEU A 376 52.10 37.19 -0.88
CA LEU A 376 53.50 37.58 -0.85
C LEU A 376 54.12 37.14 0.48
N LEU A 377 55.24 36.43 0.41
CA LEU A 377 55.97 35.98 1.58
C LEU A 377 56.74 37.17 2.17
N SER A 378 56.43 37.52 3.42
CA SER A 378 57.26 38.44 4.20
C SER A 378 58.63 37.82 4.45
N ILE A 379 59.65 38.66 4.33
CA ILE A 379 61.08 38.33 4.49
C ILE A 379 61.35 37.71 5.86
#